data_AF-G4YTF9-F1
#
_entry.id   AF-G4YTF9-F1
#
_cell.length_a   1.000
_cell.length_b   1.000
_cell.length_c   1.000
_cell.angle_alpha   90.00
_cell.angle_beta   90.00
_cell.angle_gamma   90.00
#
_symmetry.space_group_name_H-M   'P 1'
#
loop_
_entity.id
_entity.type
_entity.pdbx_description
1 polymer ?
#
loop_
_entity_poly.entity_id
_entity_poly.type
_entity_poly.pdbx_seq_one_letter_code
_entity_poly.pdbx_strand_id
1 'polypeptide(L)'
;MQVALKESVQRTFEKATNLRPKNTQRAYSSRQQEFLDWCSEKGAAFNNQTRFTVTGEKLHLFLQERVIGRTKRHKSGSTPSDRIETVGLNSNPSPRDEAVTTLLKLTEYEEDERKRNIFEDRGADTLLDGYTTIDQVKEVARYFWTSTRDSGKNWRN
;
A
#
# COMPACT_ATOMS: atom_id res chain seq x y z
N MET A 1 12.57 -12.15 -28.68
CA MET A 1 12.55 -10.73 -28.22
C MET A 1 11.24 -10.35 -27.55
N GLN A 2 10.07 -10.41 -28.22
CA GLN A 2 8.79 -10.00 -27.58
C GLN A 2 8.41 -10.82 -26.34
N VAL A 3 8.69 -12.13 -26.32
CA VAL A 3 8.44 -13.00 -25.15
C VAL A 3 9.31 -12.61 -23.95
N ALA A 4 10.62 -12.40 -24.16
CA ALA A 4 11.56 -11.97 -23.12
C ALA A 4 11.24 -10.58 -22.54
N LEU A 5 10.74 -9.65 -23.38
CA LEU A 5 10.29 -8.33 -22.93
C LEU A 5 9.06 -8.42 -22.02
N LYS A 6 8.06 -9.22 -22.41
CA LYS A 6 6.88 -9.47 -21.58
C LYS A 6 7.24 -10.17 -20.27
N GLU A 7 8.17 -11.12 -20.32
CA GLU A 7 8.64 -11.85 -19.14
C GLU A 7 9.39 -10.95 -18.14
N SER A 8 10.23 -10.04 -18.62
CA SER A 8 10.91 -9.05 -17.77
C SER A 8 9.92 -8.14 -17.03
N VAL A 9 8.87 -7.70 -17.74
CA VAL A 9 7.80 -6.90 -17.15
C VAL A 9 7.05 -7.70 -16.09
N GLN A 10 6.69 -8.95 -16.39
CA GLN A 10 5.97 -9.82 -15.48
C GLN A 10 6.77 -10.13 -14.20
N ARG A 11 8.07 -10.44 -14.32
CA ARG A 11 8.97 -10.64 -13.15
C ARG A 11 9.02 -9.43 -12.24
N THR A 12 8.99 -8.23 -12.81
CA THR A 12 8.99 -6.97 -12.05
C THR A 12 7.69 -6.80 -11.27
N PHE A 13 6.55 -7.08 -11.90
CA PHE A 13 5.25 -7.06 -11.24
C PHE A 13 5.15 -8.09 -10.12
N GLU A 14 5.59 -9.33 -10.36
CA GLU A 14 5.60 -10.41 -9.36
C GLU A 14 6.48 -10.04 -8.15
N LYS A 15 7.67 -9.48 -8.41
CA LYS A 15 8.55 -9.00 -7.35
C LYS A 15 7.91 -7.85 -6.56
N ALA A 16 7.27 -6.90 -7.24
CA ALA A 16 6.55 -5.80 -6.59
C ALA A 16 5.36 -6.29 -5.74
N THR A 17 4.62 -7.30 -6.21
CA THR A 17 3.54 -7.90 -5.42
C THR A 17 4.05 -8.62 -4.18
N ASN A 18 5.17 -9.34 -4.30
CA ASN A 18 5.77 -10.11 -3.19
C ASN A 18 6.44 -9.20 -2.15
N LEU A 19 6.99 -8.06 -2.58
CA LEU A 19 7.59 -7.06 -1.70
C LEU A 19 6.54 -6.16 -1.03
N ARG A 20 5.26 -6.25 -1.41
CA ARG A 20 4.23 -5.39 -0.85
C ARG A 20 4.07 -5.68 0.66
N PRO A 21 4.06 -4.65 1.51
CA PRO A 21 3.86 -4.85 2.95
C PRO A 21 2.57 -5.65 3.22
N LYS A 22 2.64 -6.66 4.08
CA LYS A 22 1.50 -7.53 4.43
C LYS A 22 0.27 -6.73 4.88
N ASN A 23 0.48 -5.61 5.58
CA ASN A 23 -0.59 -4.72 6.02
C ASN A 23 -1.31 -4.06 4.83
N THR A 24 -0.56 -3.59 3.84
CA THR A 24 -1.10 -3.02 2.60
C THR A 24 -1.90 -4.10 1.85
N GLN A 25 -1.35 -5.30 1.68
CA GLN A 25 -2.07 -6.38 1.01
C GLN A 25 -3.40 -6.70 1.72
N ARG A 26 -3.40 -6.82 3.05
CA ARG A 26 -4.62 -7.06 3.86
C ARG A 26 -5.64 -5.93 3.75
N ALA A 27 -5.18 -4.68 3.76
CA ALA A 27 -6.06 -3.52 3.64
C ALA A 27 -6.74 -3.47 2.26
N TYR A 28 -5.99 -3.65 1.18
CA TYR A 28 -6.52 -3.45 -0.17
C TYR A 28 -7.24 -4.68 -0.73
N SER A 29 -6.89 -5.90 -0.33
CA SER A 29 -7.47 -7.14 -0.88
C SER A 29 -8.99 -7.20 -0.76
N SER A 30 -9.55 -6.94 0.42
CA SER A 30 -11.01 -6.92 0.62
C SER A 30 -11.72 -5.87 -0.24
N ARG A 31 -11.15 -4.68 -0.35
CA ARG A 31 -11.69 -3.58 -1.17
C ARG A 31 -11.61 -3.89 -2.66
N GLN A 32 -10.54 -4.56 -3.09
CA GLN A 32 -10.36 -4.98 -4.48
C GLN A 32 -11.36 -6.06 -4.86
N GLN A 33 -11.57 -7.07 -4.02
CA GLN A 33 -12.58 -8.11 -4.26
C GLN A 33 -13.96 -7.49 -4.42
N GLU A 34 -14.33 -6.58 -3.52
CA GLU A 34 -15.63 -5.90 -3.60
C GLU A 34 -15.83 -5.12 -4.91
N PHE A 35 -14.79 -4.46 -5.43
CA PHE A 35 -14.85 -3.80 -6.73
C PHE A 35 -14.96 -4.81 -7.88
N LEU A 36 -14.25 -5.93 -7.81
CA LEU A 36 -14.33 -7.00 -8.82
C LEU A 36 -15.71 -7.64 -8.85
N ASP A 37 -16.31 -7.89 -7.69
CA ASP A 37 -17.67 -8.41 -7.54
C ASP A 37 -18.69 -7.44 -8.13
N TRP A 38 -18.58 -6.15 -7.81
CA TRP A 38 -19.41 -5.11 -8.40
C TRP A 38 -19.27 -5.02 -9.93
N CYS A 39 -18.04 -5.11 -10.46
CA CYS A 39 -17.83 -5.18 -11.91
C CYS A 39 -18.43 -6.45 -12.55
N SER A 40 -18.47 -7.56 -11.82
CA SER A 40 -19.04 -8.82 -12.28
C SER A 40 -20.56 -8.76 -12.33
N GLU A 41 -21.20 -8.14 -11.32
CA GLU A 41 -22.64 -7.88 -11.30
C GLU A 41 -23.09 -6.94 -12.41
N LYS A 42 -22.35 -5.84 -12.65
CA LYS A 42 -22.66 -4.90 -13.74
C LYS A 42 -22.40 -5.51 -15.12
N GLY A 43 -21.55 -6.53 -15.20
CA GLY A 43 -21.45 -7.48 -16.30
C GLY A 43 -21.44 -6.83 -17.68
N ALA A 44 -22.61 -6.84 -18.34
CA ALA A 44 -22.84 -6.37 -19.71
C ALA A 44 -22.67 -4.85 -19.89
N ALA A 45 -22.69 -4.06 -18.83
CA ALA A 45 -22.49 -2.60 -18.91
C ALA A 45 -21.03 -2.21 -19.21
N PHE A 46 -20.08 -3.15 -19.06
CA PHE A 46 -18.65 -2.90 -19.28
C PHE A 46 -18.08 -3.80 -20.37
N ASN A 47 -17.19 -3.24 -21.20
CA ASN A 47 -16.45 -3.99 -22.20
C ASN A 47 -15.69 -5.16 -21.55
N ASN A 48 -15.76 -6.35 -22.15
CA ASN A 48 -15.13 -7.57 -21.60
C ASN A 48 -13.62 -7.40 -21.35
N GLN A 49 -12.94 -6.60 -22.16
CA GLN A 49 -11.50 -6.38 -22.05
C GLN A 49 -11.11 -5.36 -20.97
N THR A 50 -11.98 -4.41 -20.65
CA THR A 50 -11.70 -3.35 -19.66
C THR A 50 -12.56 -3.49 -18.41
N ARG A 51 -13.34 -4.57 -18.26
CA ARG A 51 -14.30 -4.78 -17.17
C ARG A 51 -13.68 -4.49 -15.79
N PHE A 52 -12.50 -5.04 -15.54
CA PHE A 52 -11.78 -4.90 -14.27
C PHE A 52 -10.82 -3.70 -14.21
N THR A 53 -10.67 -2.97 -15.31
CA THR A 53 -9.88 -1.73 -15.32
C THR A 53 -10.63 -0.65 -14.55
N VAL A 54 -9.96 -0.07 -13.56
CA VAL A 54 -10.49 1.06 -12.78
C VAL A 54 -10.34 2.33 -13.62
N THR A 55 -11.47 2.90 -14.02
CA THR A 55 -11.56 4.22 -14.67
C THR A 55 -12.17 5.21 -13.67
N GLY A 56 -11.89 6.51 -13.81
CA GLY A 56 -12.45 7.53 -12.90
C GLY A 56 -13.97 7.47 -12.77
N GLU A 57 -14.68 7.34 -13.89
CA GLU A 57 -16.14 7.22 -13.93
C GLU A 57 -16.65 5.96 -13.20
N LYS A 58 -16.00 4.81 -13.42
CA LYS A 58 -16.34 3.55 -12.75
C LYS A 58 -16.12 3.64 -11.25
N LEU A 59 -15.02 4.26 -10.83
CA LEU A 59 -14.74 4.47 -9.42
C LEU A 59 -15.79 5.37 -8.78
N HIS A 60 -16.17 6.46 -9.46
CA HIS A 60 -17.22 7.35 -8.97
C HIS A 60 -18.56 6.62 -8.79
N LEU A 61 -19.01 5.87 -9.81
CA LEU A 61 -20.25 5.10 -9.75
C LEU A 61 -20.19 4.02 -8.66
N PHE A 62 -19.08 3.29 -8.55
CA PHE A 62 -18.87 2.31 -7.49
C PHE A 62 -18.97 2.94 -6.10
N LEU A 63 -18.33 4.10 -5.88
CA LEU A 63 -18.40 4.78 -4.59
C LEU A 63 -19.84 5.17 -4.26
N GLN A 64 -20.58 5.71 -5.23
CA GLN A 64 -21.97 6.11 -5.04
C GLN A 64 -22.90 4.93 -4.72
N GLU A 65 -22.80 3.83 -5.45
CA GLU A 65 -23.70 2.69 -5.28
C GLU A 65 -23.33 1.81 -4.09
N ARG A 66 -22.02 1.61 -3.88
CA ARG A 66 -21.53 0.63 -2.92
C ARG A 66 -21.05 1.27 -1.66
N VAL A 67 -20.29 2.37 -1.69
CA VAL A 67 -19.51 2.85 -0.52
C VAL A 67 -20.23 3.96 0.26
N ILE A 68 -20.90 4.87 -0.43
CA ILE A 68 -21.64 5.98 0.17
C ILE A 68 -22.90 5.42 0.84
N GLY A 69 -23.15 5.80 2.09
CA GLY A 69 -24.32 5.35 2.86
C GLY A 69 -24.13 4.06 3.65
N ARG A 70 -22.93 3.44 3.63
CA ARG A 70 -22.64 2.29 4.51
C ARG A 70 -22.73 2.70 5.98
N THR A 71 -23.37 1.84 6.78
CA THR A 71 -23.22 1.91 8.23
C THR A 71 -21.74 1.74 8.55
N LYS A 72 -21.19 2.64 9.37
CA LYS A 72 -19.80 2.51 9.79
C LYS A 72 -19.65 1.13 10.41
N ARG A 73 -18.68 0.36 9.93
CA ARG A 73 -18.32 -0.92 10.56
C ARG A 73 -18.03 -0.58 12.01
N HIS A 74 -18.94 -0.96 12.91
CA HIS A 74 -18.68 -0.84 14.33
C HIS A 74 -17.34 -1.52 14.53
N LYS A 75 -16.36 -0.77 15.06
CA LYS A 75 -15.17 -1.39 15.61
C LYS A 75 -15.74 -2.47 16.50
N SER A 76 -15.39 -3.73 16.25
CA SER A 76 -15.61 -4.78 17.23
C SER A 76 -14.76 -4.36 18.42
N GLY A 77 -15.30 -3.42 19.21
CA GLY A 77 -14.94 -3.27 20.59
C GLY A 77 -15.12 -4.67 21.13
N SER A 78 -14.07 -5.13 21.78
CA SER A 78 -14.15 -6.15 22.83
C SER A 78 -15.59 -6.32 23.27
N THR A 79 -16.14 -7.51 23.08
CA THR A 79 -17.28 -7.93 23.89
C THR A 79 -17.00 -7.44 25.32
N PRO A 80 -17.91 -6.68 25.96
CA PRO A 80 -17.72 -6.31 27.37
C PRO A 80 -17.49 -7.54 28.27
N SER A 81 -17.86 -8.73 27.77
CA SER A 81 -17.65 -10.04 28.40
C SER A 81 -16.18 -10.50 28.53
N ASP A 82 -15.22 -9.91 27.82
CA ASP A 82 -13.80 -10.33 27.93
C ASP A 82 -12.97 -9.36 28.78
N ARG A 83 -13.61 -8.32 29.31
CA ARG A 83 -13.13 -7.68 30.52
C ARG A 83 -13.39 -8.70 31.62
N ILE A 84 -12.38 -9.51 31.95
CA ILE A 84 -12.36 -10.17 33.25
C ILE A 84 -12.43 -9.01 34.25
N GLU A 85 -13.64 -8.69 34.67
CA GLU A 85 -13.88 -8.05 35.94
C GLU A 85 -13.22 -8.96 36.96
N THR A 86 -11.95 -8.69 37.28
CA THR A 86 -11.30 -9.22 38.48
C THR A 86 -11.93 -8.53 39.68
N VAL A 87 -13.25 -8.64 39.80
CA VAL A 87 -13.97 -8.28 41.00
C VAL A 87 -13.61 -9.39 42.00
N GLY A 88 -12.63 -9.10 42.84
CA GLY A 88 -12.51 -9.76 44.14
C GLY A 88 -11.59 -10.98 44.26
N LEU A 89 -10.50 -11.09 43.50
CA LEU A 89 -9.46 -12.11 43.81
C LEU A 89 -8.25 -11.56 44.58
N ASN A 90 -8.00 -10.24 44.55
CA ASN A 90 -6.89 -9.63 45.26
C ASN A 90 -7.34 -8.29 45.88
N SER A 91 -7.26 -8.18 47.20
CA SER A 91 -7.59 -6.94 47.94
C SER A 91 -6.45 -5.93 47.95
N ASN A 92 -5.28 -6.28 47.40
CA ASN A 92 -4.13 -5.38 47.32
C ASN A 92 -4.23 -4.45 46.11
N PRO A 93 -3.66 -3.23 46.18
CA PRO A 93 -3.56 -2.35 45.02
C PRO A 93 -2.80 -3.05 43.87
N SER A 94 -3.08 -2.62 42.65
CA SER A 94 -2.39 -3.13 41.45
C SER A 94 -0.86 -3.09 41.67
N PRO A 95 -0.13 -4.19 41.41
CA PRO A 95 1.32 -4.23 41.52
C PRO A 95 2.01 -3.36 40.46
N ARG A 96 1.26 -2.86 39.47
CA ARG A 96 1.70 -1.77 38.59
C ARG A 96 1.42 -0.45 39.30
N ASP A 97 2.34 -0.08 40.18
CA ASP A 97 2.36 1.25 40.77
C ASP A 97 2.71 2.32 39.72
N GLU A 98 2.63 3.58 40.11
CA GLU A 98 2.90 4.71 39.19
C GLU A 98 4.30 4.59 38.56
N ALA A 99 5.31 4.20 39.34
CA ALA A 99 6.66 3.99 38.87
C ALA A 99 6.73 2.91 37.76
N VAL A 100 6.11 1.75 37.96
CA VAL A 100 6.08 0.67 36.95
C VAL A 100 5.29 1.10 35.71
N THR A 101 4.20 1.84 35.86
CA THR A 101 3.45 2.34 34.70
C THR A 101 4.23 3.39 33.90
N THR A 102 4.99 4.25 34.56
CA THR A 102 5.86 5.24 33.88
C THR A 102 7.03 4.56 33.16
N LEU A 103 7.64 3.54 33.77
CA LEU A 103 8.69 2.74 33.16
C LEU A 103 8.21 2.06 31.87
N LEU A 104 7.04 1.42 31.90
CA LEU A 104 6.47 0.76 30.72
C LEU A 104 6.22 1.76 29.58
N LYS A 105 5.70 2.95 29.89
CA LYS A 105 5.49 4.00 28.89
C LYS A 105 6.81 4.50 28.31
N LEU A 106 7.83 4.73 29.15
CA LEU A 106 9.16 5.14 28.69
C LEU A 106 9.76 4.12 27.73
N THR A 107 9.69 2.83 28.06
CA THR A 107 10.17 1.77 27.16
C THR A 107 9.43 1.73 25.82
N GLU A 108 8.12 2.01 25.82
CA GLU A 108 7.33 2.10 24.59
C GLU A 108 7.76 3.29 23.73
N TYR A 109 8.03 4.45 24.35
CA TYR A 109 8.55 5.64 23.66
C TYR A 109 9.94 5.40 23.06
N GLU A 110 10.87 4.83 23.81
CA GLU A 110 12.23 4.52 23.34
C GLU A 110 12.19 3.57 22.12
N GLU A 111 11.33 2.56 22.17
CA GLU A 111 11.15 1.62 21.07
C GLU A 111 10.55 2.28 19.82
N ASP A 112 9.65 3.24 19.99
CA ASP A 112 9.09 4.01 18.89
C ASP A 112 10.08 5.02 18.31
N GLU A 113 10.91 5.67 19.14
CA GLU A 113 12.02 6.50 18.66
C GLU A 113 13.04 5.67 17.88
N ARG A 114 13.41 4.48 18.39
CA ARG A 114 14.27 3.54 17.68
C ARG A 114 13.69 3.15 16.32
N LYS A 115 12.39 2.85 16.25
CA LYS A 115 11.72 2.53 14.97
C LYS A 115 11.73 3.71 14.01
N ARG A 116 11.55 4.95 14.49
CA ARG A 116 11.63 6.17 13.65
C ARG A 116 13.04 6.44 13.16
N ASN A 117 14.06 6.28 14.01
CA ASN A 117 15.45 6.49 13.63
C ASN A 117 15.93 5.44 12.61
N ILE A 118 15.43 4.21 12.70
CA ILE A 118 15.72 3.13 11.74
C ILE A 118 14.79 3.19 10.52
N PHE A 119 13.79 4.08 10.51
CA PHE A 119 12.84 4.17 9.41
C PHE A 119 13.50 4.80 8.18
N GLU A 120 13.87 3.95 7.22
CA GLU A 120 14.21 4.39 5.87
C GLU A 120 12.93 4.59 5.06
N ASP A 121 12.68 5.84 4.65
CA ASP A 121 11.56 6.19 3.78
C ASP A 121 11.80 5.70 2.35
N ARG A 122 11.20 4.55 2.03
CA ARG A 122 11.26 3.95 0.69
C ARG A 122 10.44 4.70 -0.36
N GLY A 123 9.74 5.77 0.03
CA GLY A 123 9.03 6.70 -0.84
C GLY A 123 9.95 7.70 -1.55
N ALA A 124 11.14 7.96 -1.02
CA ALA A 124 12.08 8.94 -1.57
C ALA A 124 12.59 8.56 -2.99
N ASP A 125 12.72 7.25 -3.28
CA ASP A 125 13.12 6.73 -4.60
C ASP A 125 11.92 6.32 -5.48
N THR A 126 10.69 6.60 -5.05
CA THR A 126 9.50 6.17 -5.79
C THR A 126 9.20 7.11 -6.96
N LEU A 127 9.79 6.84 -8.13
CA LEU A 127 9.24 7.02 -9.49
C LEU A 127 8.67 8.41 -9.90
N LEU A 128 8.79 9.44 -9.06
CA LEU A 128 8.36 10.82 -9.31
C LEU A 128 9.53 11.81 -9.43
N ASP A 129 10.78 11.36 -9.35
CA ASP A 129 11.89 12.06 -10.02
C ASP A 129 11.91 11.64 -11.50
N GLY A 130 10.80 11.94 -12.17
CA GLY A 130 10.72 11.79 -13.62
C GLY A 130 11.54 12.92 -14.23
N TYR A 131 12.76 12.62 -14.70
CA TYR A 131 13.60 13.49 -15.53
C TYR A 131 13.43 14.97 -15.20
N THR A 132 14.05 15.43 -14.11
CA THR A 132 13.88 16.78 -13.54
C THR A 132 14.38 17.91 -14.43
N THR A 133 14.74 17.66 -15.68
CA THR A 133 14.92 18.73 -16.67
C THR A 133 14.52 18.27 -18.06
N ILE A 134 13.80 19.13 -18.78
CA ILE A 134 13.46 18.97 -20.21
C ILE A 134 14.70 18.59 -21.03
N ASP A 135 15.88 19.01 -20.60
CA ASP A 135 17.15 18.70 -21.24
C ASP A 135 17.58 17.23 -21.13
N GLN A 136 17.25 16.54 -20.02
CA GLN A 136 17.48 15.09 -19.89
C GLN A 136 16.54 14.30 -20.81
N VAL A 137 15.29 14.74 -20.94
CA VAL A 137 14.34 14.13 -21.89
C VAL A 137 14.81 14.33 -23.34
N LYS A 138 15.34 15.51 -23.67
CA LYS A 138 15.92 15.80 -25.00
C LYS A 138 17.16 14.94 -25.29
N GLU A 139 18.03 14.71 -24.30
CA GLU A 139 19.20 13.82 -24.42
C GLU A 139 18.78 12.39 -24.76
N VAL A 140 17.80 11.85 -24.01
CA VAL A 140 17.26 10.50 -24.25
C VAL A 140 16.61 10.42 -25.63
N ALA A 141 15.79 11.40 -26.00
CA ALA A 141 15.16 11.45 -27.32
C ALA A 141 16.20 11.52 -28.45
N ARG A 142 17.24 12.35 -28.31
CA ARG A 142 18.35 12.42 -29.29
C ARG A 142 19.06 11.08 -29.41
N TYR A 143 19.39 10.41 -28.30
CA TYR A 143 20.11 9.14 -28.31
C TYR A 143 19.34 8.03 -29.06
N PHE A 144 18.02 7.93 -28.85
CA PHE A 144 17.22 6.89 -29.50
C PHE A 144 16.77 7.24 -30.93
N TRP A 145 16.68 8.54 -31.27
CA TRP A 145 16.14 8.99 -32.55
C TRP A 145 17.19 9.45 -33.57
N THR A 146 18.45 9.63 -33.16
CA THR A 146 19.57 9.85 -34.09
C THR A 146 20.30 8.53 -34.34
N SER A 147 20.35 8.09 -35.60
CA SER A 147 20.82 6.76 -36.02
C SER A 147 22.34 6.50 -35.86
N THR A 148 23.06 7.26 -35.05
CA THR A 148 24.46 6.98 -34.75
C THR A 148 24.53 6.24 -33.42
N ARG A 149 24.52 4.90 -33.51
CA ARG A 149 24.89 4.01 -32.41
C ARG A 149 26.36 4.27 -32.04
N ASP A 150 26.61 5.22 -31.16
CA ASP A 150 27.92 5.35 -30.55
C ASP A 150 27.93 4.48 -29.29
N SER A 151 28.51 3.29 -29.42
CA SER A 151 28.47 2.17 -28.48
C SER A 151 29.32 2.37 -27.21
N GLY A 152 29.36 3.59 -26.66
CA GLY A 152 30.32 3.97 -25.62
C GLY A 152 29.77 4.63 -24.35
N LYS A 153 28.53 5.15 -24.32
CA LYS A 153 28.00 5.81 -23.11
C LYS A 153 26.98 4.95 -22.38
N ASN A 154 27.41 4.35 -21.28
CA ASN A 154 26.54 3.65 -20.33
C ASN A 154 25.92 4.68 -19.37
N TRP A 155 24.61 4.86 -19.44
CA TRP A 155 23.83 5.72 -18.54
C TRP A 155 23.34 4.97 -17.30
N ARG A 156 24.14 4.02 -16.80
CA ARG A 156 23.87 3.29 -15.57
C ARG A 156 24.95 3.62 -14.56
N ASN A 157 24.61 4.45 -13.56
CA ASN A 157 25.15 4.31 -12.21
C ASN A 157 24.17 3.47 -11.41
#